data_AF-A0A9P0BAC3-F1
#
_entry.id   AF-A0A9P0BAC3-F1
#
_cell.length_a   1.000
_cell.length_b   1.000
_cell.length_c   1.000
_cell.angle_alpha   90.00
_cell.angle_beta   90.00
_cell.angle_gamma   90.00
#
_symmetry.space_group_name_H-M   'P 1'
#
loop_
_entity.id
_entity.type
_entity.pdbx_description
1 polymer ?
#
loop_
_entity_poly.entity_id
_entity_poly.type
_entity_poly.pdbx_seq_one_letter_code
_entity_poly.pdbx_strand_id
1 'polypeptide(L)'
;MVTSVESANSKGRDKQSFNISKYNQFEFKTEMQGSIITRDFIDGITVHTFRLRLSKTPVPLPSKFAYNSKIPINKKKLKDIQSVFQYIDEEHDEFYQDILQWPTKEKEEDSEVETENV
;
A
#
# COMPACT_ATOMS: atom_id res chain seq x y z
N MET A 1 -5.83 29.24 0.10
CA MET A 1 -6.72 28.70 1.15
C MET A 1 -7.08 27.28 0.74
N VAL A 2 -6.81 26.27 1.58
CA VAL A 2 -7.22 24.87 1.33
C VAL A 2 -8.59 24.67 1.97
N THR A 3 -9.56 24.18 1.20
CA THR A 3 -10.92 23.93 1.67
C THR A 3 -11.10 22.43 1.87
N SER A 4 -11.19 22.00 3.13
CA SER A 4 -11.48 20.60 3.51
C SER A 4 -12.95 20.49 3.89
N VAL A 5 -13.67 19.56 3.27
CA VAL A 5 -15.08 19.29 3.57
C VAL A 5 -15.21 17.89 4.17
N GLU A 6 -15.74 17.80 5.39
CA GLU A 6 -16.00 16.54 6.09
C GLU A 6 -17.43 16.06 5.76
N SER A 7 -17.56 14.82 5.29
CA SER A 7 -18.87 14.26 4.93
C SER A 7 -19.57 13.66 6.16
N ALA A 8 -20.50 14.40 6.76
CA ALA A 8 -21.46 13.86 7.72
C ALA A 8 -22.65 13.18 7.03
N ASN A 9 -23.28 12.21 7.69
CA ASN A 9 -24.51 11.57 7.18
C ASN A 9 -25.69 12.54 7.30
N SER A 10 -25.83 13.46 6.35
CA SER A 10 -26.87 14.50 6.34
C SER A 10 -28.15 14.02 5.65
N LYS A 11 -29.31 14.42 6.21
CA LYS A 11 -30.63 14.19 5.60
C LYS A 11 -30.90 15.30 4.58
N GLY A 12 -30.63 15.03 3.30
CA GLY A 12 -31.06 15.86 2.16
C GLY A 12 -30.04 16.89 1.65
N ARG A 13 -30.25 17.27 0.37
CA ARG A 13 -29.60 18.27 -0.54
C ARG A 13 -28.07 18.42 -0.59
N ASP A 14 -27.32 18.12 0.47
CA ASP A 14 -25.85 18.21 0.51
C ASP A 14 -25.18 16.83 0.43
N LYS A 15 -25.86 15.86 -0.20
CA LYS A 15 -25.28 14.54 -0.43
C LYS A 15 -24.25 14.63 -1.54
N GLN A 16 -22.98 14.71 -1.15
CA GLN A 16 -21.89 14.63 -2.09
C GLN A 16 -21.79 13.19 -2.62
N SER A 17 -21.89 13.03 -3.95
CA SER A 17 -21.70 11.73 -4.59
C SER A 17 -20.23 11.34 -4.53
N PHE A 18 -19.94 10.12 -4.08
CA PHE A 18 -18.60 9.56 -4.17
C PHE A 18 -18.28 9.30 -5.65
N ASN A 19 -17.50 10.19 -6.25
CA ASN A 19 -16.94 9.97 -7.57
C ASN A 19 -15.62 9.19 -7.41
N ILE A 20 -15.36 8.25 -8.31
CA ILE A 20 -14.10 7.49 -8.31
C ILE A 20 -12.98 8.48 -8.58
N SER A 21 -12.13 8.72 -7.58
CA SER A 21 -10.99 9.62 -7.75
C SER A 21 -10.02 9.03 -8.79
N LYS A 22 -9.41 9.90 -9.62
CA LYS A 22 -8.36 9.47 -10.57
C LYS A 22 -7.03 9.18 -9.86
N TYR A 23 -6.89 9.62 -8.62
CA TYR A 23 -5.69 9.45 -7.80
C TYR A 23 -6.10 9.15 -6.36
N ASN A 24 -5.78 7.94 -5.89
CA ASN A 24 -6.08 7.51 -4.52
C ASN A 24 -4.78 7.50 -3.71
N GLN A 25 -4.67 8.43 -2.74
CA GLN A 25 -3.59 8.42 -1.76
C GLN A 25 -4.17 7.98 -0.41
N PHE A 26 -3.67 6.87 0.11
CA PHE A 26 -3.98 6.45 1.47
C PHE A 26 -2.88 6.95 2.41
N GLU A 27 -3.19 7.98 3.19
CA GLU A 27 -2.31 8.50 4.23
C GLU A 27 -2.89 8.12 5.60
N PHE A 28 -2.24 7.19 6.29
CA PHE A 28 -2.61 6.84 7.66
C PHE A 28 -1.96 7.83 8.63
N LYS A 29 -2.78 8.58 9.36
CA LYS A 29 -2.33 9.42 10.48
C LYS A 29 -2.84 8.83 11.78
N THR A 30 -1.95 8.61 12.74
CA THR A 30 -2.29 8.12 14.08
C THR A 30 -3.27 9.05 14.81
N GLU A 31 -3.25 10.35 14.49
CA GLU A 31 -4.16 11.37 15.01
C GLU A 31 -5.58 11.29 14.40
N MET A 32 -5.73 10.72 13.20
CA MET A 32 -7.00 10.67 12.44
C MET A 32 -7.37 9.23 12.08
N GLN A 33 -7.36 8.33 13.07
CA GLN A 33 -7.70 6.93 12.88
C GLN A 33 -9.14 6.77 12.34
N GLY A 34 -9.29 5.96 11.29
CA GLY A 34 -10.59 5.66 10.69
C GLY A 34 -11.13 6.75 9.76
N SER A 35 -10.30 7.69 9.32
CA SER A 35 -10.64 8.67 8.28
C SER A 35 -9.76 8.45 7.05
N ILE A 36 -10.37 8.45 5.87
CA ILE A 36 -9.68 8.48 4.57
C ILE A 36 -9.77 9.90 4.04
N ILE A 37 -8.65 10.41 3.56
CA ILE A 37 -8.58 11.66 2.83
C ILE A 37 -8.45 11.33 1.34
N THR A 38 -9.29 11.92 0.51
CA THR A 38 -9.21 11.80 -0.94
C THR A 38 -9.03 13.18 -1.56
N ARG A 39 -8.31 13.22 -2.68
CA ARG A 39 -8.12 14.42 -3.49
C ARG A 39 -8.45 14.08 -4.94
N ASP A 40 -8.83 15.09 -5.71
CA ASP A 40 -9.10 14.88 -7.13
C ASP A 40 -7.79 14.68 -7.94
N PHE A 41 -6.67 15.23 -7.44
CA PHE A 41 -5.33 15.16 -8.04
C PHE A 41 -4.24 15.12 -6.94
N ILE A 42 -3.00 14.75 -7.30
CA ILE A 42 -1.83 14.70 -6.38
C ILE A 42 -1.69 16.02 -5.60
N ASP A 43 -1.74 17.15 -6.31
CA ASP A 43 -1.68 18.50 -5.73
C ASP A 43 -3.07 19.17 -5.63
N GLY A 44 -4.14 18.36 -5.59
CA GLY A 44 -5.51 18.86 -5.52
C GLY A 44 -5.73 19.74 -4.29
N ILE A 45 -6.22 20.96 -4.51
CA ILE A 45 -6.59 21.92 -3.44
C ILE A 45 -7.86 21.45 -2.72
N THR A 46 -8.74 20.75 -3.44
CA THR A 46 -9.98 20.18 -2.91
C THR A 46 -9.67 18.88 -2.17
N VAL A 47 -10.01 18.84 -0.90
CA VAL A 47 -9.78 17.70 -0.02
C VAL A 47 -11.12 17.22 0.53
N HIS A 48 -11.41 15.93 0.34
CA HIS A 48 -12.59 15.28 0.91
C HIS A 48 -12.15 14.28 1.97
N THR A 49 -12.74 14.37 3.15
CA THR A 49 -12.47 13.44 4.24
C THR A 49 -13.69 12.57 4.49
N PHE A 50 -13.50 11.26 4.32
CA PHE A 50 -14.52 10.24 4.54
C PHE A 50 -14.21 9.45 5.81
N ARG A 51 -15.19 9.31 6.69
CA ARG A 51 -15.04 8.47 7.88
C ARG A 51 -15.37 7.01 7.56
N LEU A 52 -14.40 6.12 7.70
CA LEU A 52 -14.57 4.68 7.59
C LEU A 52 -15.43 4.18 8.76
N ARG A 53 -16.72 3.95 8.51
CA ARG A 53 -17.68 3.47 9.53
C ARG A 53 -17.70 1.95 9.69
N LEU A 54 -16.54 1.28 9.67
CA LEU A 54 -16.55 -0.19 9.79
C LEU A 54 -16.45 -0.72 11.23
N SER A 55 -16.04 0.08 12.22
CA SER A 55 -16.11 -0.32 13.63
C SER A 55 -15.92 0.87 14.57
N LYS A 56 -16.57 0.84 15.75
CA LYS A 56 -16.30 1.78 16.85
C LYS A 56 -14.89 1.60 17.43
N THR A 57 -14.28 0.44 17.17
CA THR A 57 -12.91 0.10 17.56
C THR A 57 -11.96 0.50 16.43
N PRO A 58 -10.85 1.21 16.73
CA PRO A 58 -9.77 1.39 15.78
C PRO A 58 -9.30 0.05 15.22
N VAL A 59 -9.03 -0.01 13.92
CA VAL A 59 -8.36 -1.18 13.33
C VAL A 59 -6.93 -1.19 13.88
N PRO A 60 -6.51 -2.23 14.62
CA PRO A 60 -5.15 -2.28 15.13
C PRO A 60 -4.19 -2.40 13.95
N LEU A 61 -3.17 -1.55 13.93
CA LEU A 61 -2.06 -1.76 13.00
C LEU A 61 -1.37 -3.08 13.32
N PRO A 62 -0.85 -3.80 12.31
CA PRO A 62 -0.05 -5.00 12.56
C PRO A 62 1.13 -4.64 13.46
N SER A 63 1.11 -5.15 14.69
CA SER A 63 2.20 -4.96 15.67
C SER A 63 3.21 -6.10 15.63
N LYS A 64 2.97 -7.09 14.78
CA LYS A 64 3.80 -8.29 14.60
C LYS A 64 4.31 -8.31 13.18
N PHE A 65 5.57 -8.68 13.02
CA PHE A 65 6.13 -8.94 11.70
C PHE A 65 5.34 -10.08 11.02
N ALA A 66 5.14 -9.97 9.71
CA ALA A 66 4.52 -11.03 8.93
C ALA A 66 5.39 -12.31 8.93
N TYR A 67 6.71 -12.15 9.08
CA TYR A 67 7.68 -13.22 9.11
C TYR A 67 8.68 -13.00 10.24
N ASN A 68 9.02 -14.08 10.96
CA ASN A 68 10.00 -14.05 12.05
C ASN A 68 11.44 -14.23 11.55
N SER A 69 11.62 -14.57 10.28
CA SER A 69 12.91 -14.82 9.64
C SER A 69 12.85 -14.50 8.15
N LYS A 70 14.03 -14.37 7.53
CA LYS A 70 14.16 -14.24 6.06
C LYS A 70 13.49 -15.45 5.38
N ILE A 71 12.71 -15.16 4.33
CA ILE A 71 12.01 -16.20 3.56
C ILE A 71 12.96 -16.71 2.47
N PRO A 72 13.06 -18.04 2.26
CA PRO A 72 13.88 -18.56 1.18
C PRO A 72 13.45 -18.07 -0.21
N ILE A 73 14.38 -17.49 -0.96
CA ILE A 73 14.15 -16.97 -2.32
C ILE A 73 14.36 -18.10 -3.34
N ASN A 74 13.60 -18.09 -4.44
CA ASN A 74 13.85 -19.02 -5.55
C ASN A 74 15.23 -18.78 -6.15
N LYS A 75 16.02 -19.85 -6.35
CA LYS A 75 17.35 -19.76 -6.98
C LYS A 75 17.34 -19.05 -8.34
N LYS A 76 16.27 -19.20 -9.15
CA LYS A 76 16.14 -18.50 -10.44
C LYS A 76 16.06 -16.99 -10.23
N LYS A 77 15.13 -16.54 -9.38
CA LYS A 77 14.93 -15.12 -9.03
C LYS A 77 16.20 -14.49 -8.43
N LEU A 78 16.94 -15.23 -7.60
CA LEU A 78 18.21 -14.72 -7.04
C LEU A 78 19.29 -14.52 -8.11
N LYS A 79 19.38 -15.42 -9.09
CA LYS A 79 20.28 -15.26 -10.24
C LYS A 79 19.89 -14.08 -11.12
N ASP A 80 18.60 -13.88 -11.33
CA ASP A 80 18.10 -12.75 -12.11
C ASP A 80 18.48 -11.43 -11.44
N ILE A 81 18.31 -11.32 -10.11
CA ILE A 81 18.75 -10.16 -9.31
C ILE A 81 20.26 -9.93 -9.48
N GLN A 82 21.07 -10.98 -9.39
CA GLN A 82 22.51 -10.88 -9.59
C GLN A 82 22.88 -10.39 -10.99
N SER A 83 22.12 -10.78 -12.02
CA SER A 83 22.39 -10.35 -13.41
C SER A 83 22.11 -8.86 -13.63
N VAL A 84 21.13 -8.30 -12.92
CA VAL A 84 20.78 -6.88 -13.02
C VAL A 84 21.53 -5.99 -12.02
N PHE A 85 22.28 -6.58 -11.09
CA PHE A 85 22.99 -5.88 -10.02
C PHE A 85 23.89 -4.76 -10.55
N GLN A 86 24.52 -4.95 -11.72
CA GLN A 86 25.37 -3.93 -12.35
C GLN A 86 24.64 -2.66 -12.81
N TYR A 87 23.31 -2.68 -12.87
CA TYR A 87 22.46 -1.54 -13.25
C TYR A 87 21.80 -0.86 -12.05
N ILE A 88 22.10 -1.32 -10.84
CA ILE A 88 21.57 -0.76 -9.60
C ILE A 88 22.52 0.36 -9.16
N ASP A 89 21.94 1.48 -8.73
CA ASP A 89 22.72 2.61 -8.22
C ASP A 89 23.42 2.23 -6.90
N GLU A 90 24.62 2.76 -6.69
CA GLU A 90 25.47 2.47 -5.51
C GLU A 90 24.75 2.76 -4.18
N GLU A 91 23.77 3.67 -4.15
CA GLU A 91 22.94 3.98 -2.97
C GLU A 91 22.18 2.75 -2.44
N HIS A 92 21.92 1.76 -3.29
CA HIS A 92 21.14 0.57 -2.94
C HIS A 92 21.98 -0.71 -2.84
N ASP A 93 23.30 -0.62 -3.02
CA ASP A 93 24.19 -1.77 -3.02
C ASP A 93 24.08 -2.60 -1.74
N GLU A 94 24.14 -1.94 -0.58
CA GLU A 94 24.08 -2.61 0.73
C GLU A 94 22.80 -3.46 0.88
N PHE A 95 21.67 -2.95 0.38
CA PHE A 95 20.39 -3.62 0.44
C PHE A 95 20.37 -4.89 -0.41
N TYR A 96 20.82 -4.80 -1.66
CA TYR A 96 20.83 -5.95 -2.56
C TYR A 96 21.91 -6.97 -2.20
N GLN A 97 23.05 -6.53 -1.65
CA GLN A 97 24.07 -7.43 -1.08
C GLN A 97 23.51 -8.26 0.08
N ASP A 98 22.68 -7.66 0.96
CA ASP A 98 21.99 -8.44 2.00
C ASP A 98 21.04 -9.48 1.38
N ILE A 99 20.26 -9.11 0.36
CA ILE A 99 19.32 -10.02 -0.33
C ILE A 99 20.03 -11.22 -0.95
N LEU A 100 21.20 -11.01 -1.57
CA LEU A 100 21.99 -12.09 -2.17
C LEU A 100 22.44 -13.15 -1.15
N GLN A 101 22.48 -12.80 0.14
CA GLN A 101 22.82 -13.72 1.24
C GLN A 101 21.61 -14.44 1.84
N TRP A 102 20.39 -14.21 1.33
CA TRP A 102 19.20 -14.86 1.85
C TRP A 102 19.18 -16.37 1.55
N PRO A 103 18.52 -17.19 2.38
CA PRO A 103 18.35 -18.61 2.10
C PRO A 103 17.66 -18.81 0.74
N THR A 104 17.94 -19.94 0.06
CA THR A 104 17.31 -20.24 -1.24
C THR A 104 16.55 -21.56 -1.23
N LYS A 105 15.55 -21.67 -2.11
CA LYS A 105 14.78 -22.90 -2.33
C LYS A 105 14.69 -23.23 -3.82
N GLU A 106 14.77 -24.52 -4.12
CA GLU A 106 14.40 -25.07 -5.42
C GLU A 106 12.89 -25.32 -5.41
N LYS A 107 12.11 -24.37 -5.93
CA LYS A 107 10.69 -24.60 -6.19
C LYS A 107 10.35 -23.98 -7.54
N GLU A 108 9.93 -24.81 -8.49
CA GLU A 108 9.18 -24.38 -9.66
C GLU A 108 7.71 -24.37 -9.27
N GLU A 109 7.04 -23.23 -9.47
CA GLU A 109 5.59 -23.02 -9.61
C GLU A 109 5.34 -21.53 -9.34
N ASP A 110 5.48 -20.72 -10.38
CA ASP A 110 4.68 -19.50 -10.47
C ASP A 110 3.26 -19.97 -10.79
N SER A 111 2.47 -20.29 -9.76
CA SER A 111 1.02 -20.29 -9.92
C SER A 111 0.57 -18.84 -9.87
N GLU A 112 0.55 -18.20 -11.04
CA GLU A 112 -0.37 -17.10 -11.29
C GLU A 112 -1.79 -17.65 -11.08
N VAL A 113 -2.31 -17.50 -9.86
CA VAL A 113 -3.74 -17.57 -9.64
C VAL A 113 -4.35 -16.32 -10.27
N GLU A 114 -4.62 -16.40 -11.57
CA GLU A 114 -5.66 -15.61 -12.19
C GLU A 114 -6.97 -15.94 -11.47
N THR A 115 -7.38 -15.10 -10.53
CA THR A 115 -8.74 -15.14 -10.02
C THR A 115 -9.64 -14.58 -11.11
N GLU A 116 -10.16 -15.45 -11.99
CA GLU A 116 -11.41 -15.21 -12.70
C GLU A 116 -12.52 -15.05 -11.64
N ASN A 117 -13.02 -13.84 -11.48
CA ASN A 117 -14.24 -13.63 -10.70
C ASN A 117 -15.44 -14.04 -11.56
N VAL A 118 -16.14 -15.06 -11.06
CA VAL A 118 -17.51 -15.46 -11.44
C VAL A 118 -18.51 -14.37 -11.04
#